data_AF-A0A4U2Z1B5-F1
#
_entry.id   AF-A0A4U2Z1B5-F1
#
_cell.length_a   1.000
_cell.length_b   1.000
_cell.length_c   1.000
_cell.angle_alpha   90.00
_cell.angle_beta   90.00
_cell.angle_gamma   90.00
#
_symmetry.space_group_name_H-M   'P 1'
#
loop_
_entity.id
_entity.type
_entity.pdbx_description
1 polymer ?
#
loop_
_entity_poly.entity_id
_entity_poly.type
_entity_poly.pdbx_seq_one_letter_code
_entity_poly.pdbx_strand_id
1 'polypeptide(L)' 'MANVVEKGLLSDGEIEEIIKKIKPMIEYGLLQTTPENRDDLRQHLYELSIKTLKNVRLMEPQGLFN' A
#
# COMPACT_ATOMS: atom_id res chain seq x y z
N MET A 1 15.61 -20.48 17.61
CA MET A 1 14.55 -19.44 17.62
C MET A 1 15.05 -18.30 16.75
N ALA A 2 14.43 -18.06 15.58
CA ALA A 2 14.81 -16.94 14.72
C ALA A 2 14.27 -15.65 15.33
N ASN A 3 15.16 -14.71 15.64
CA ASN A 3 14.84 -13.47 16.33
C ASN A 3 14.52 -12.40 15.28
N VAL A 4 13.25 -12.19 14.97
CA VAL A 4 12.80 -11.29 13.89
C VAL A 4 13.13 -9.84 14.27
N VAL A 5 13.88 -9.13 13.40
CA VAL A 5 14.12 -7.69 13.56
C VAL A 5 12.94 -6.97 12.91
N GLU A 6 12.08 -6.39 13.75
CA GLU A 6 10.90 -5.65 13.29
C GLU A 6 11.36 -4.34 12.64
N LYS A 7 11.19 -4.21 11.31
CA LYS A 7 11.32 -2.90 10.66
C LYS A 7 10.07 -2.11 11.05
N GLY A 8 10.26 -0.88 11.51
CA GLY A 8 9.17 -0.03 12.00
C GLY A 8 8.07 0.23 10.97
N LEU A 9 7.05 0.97 11.37
CA LEU A 9 5.98 1.44 10.48
C LEU A 9 6.57 2.23 9.30
N LEU A 10 5.93 2.14 8.15
CA LEU A 10 6.28 2.95 6.97
C LEU A 10 6.23 4.44 7.33
N SER A 11 7.22 5.18 6.85
CA SER A 11 7.19 6.65 6.90
C SER A 11 6.16 7.21 5.92
N ASP A 12 5.69 8.43 6.16
CA ASP A 12 4.74 9.09 5.25
C ASP A 12 5.29 9.24 3.82
N GLY A 13 6.61 9.43 3.67
CA GLY A 13 7.27 9.50 2.36
C GLY A 13 7.24 8.17 1.60
N GLU A 14 7.52 7.05 2.28
CA GLU A 14 7.42 5.71 1.68
C GLU A 14 5.98 5.37 1.29
N ILE A 15 5.01 5.75 2.14
CA ILE A 15 3.59 5.60 1.83
C ILE A 15 3.24 6.38 0.56
N GLU A 16 3.68 7.63 0.44
CA GLU A 16 3.42 8.45 -0.75
C GLU A 16 4.02 7.83 -2.02
N GLU A 17 5.24 7.31 -1.95
CA GLU A 17 5.88 6.62 -3.08
C GLU A 17 5.11 5.35 -3.51
N ILE A 18 4.64 4.56 -2.54
CA ILE A 18 3.83 3.37 -2.82
C ILE A 18 2.50 3.78 -3.46
N ILE A 19 1.82 4.79 -2.91
CA ILE A 19 0.57 5.32 -3.47
C ILE A 19 0.76 5.77 -4.93
N LYS A 20 1.86 6.46 -5.25
CA LYS A 20 2.20 6.85 -6.63
C LYS A 20 2.34 5.64 -7.55
N LYS A 21 2.94 4.54 -7.08
CA LYS A 21 3.13 3.31 -7.86
C LYS A 21 1.84 2.52 -8.06
N ILE A 22 0.93 2.52 -7.08
CA ILE A 22 -0.34 1.77 -7.19
C ILE A 22 -1.45 2.56 -7.90
N LYS A 23 -1.35 3.90 -7.95
CA LYS A 23 -2.33 4.77 -8.60
C LYS A 23 -2.74 4.29 -10.02
N PRO A 24 -1.81 3.96 -10.93
CA PRO A 24 -2.18 3.46 -12.26
C PRO A 24 -2.97 2.16 -12.23
N MET A 25 -2.71 1.28 -11.25
CA MET A 25 -3.45 0.02 -11.08
C MET A 25 -4.87 0.27 -10.58
N ILE A 26 -5.05 1.21 -9.65
CA ILE A 26 -6.37 1.66 -9.19
C ILE A 26 -7.14 2.27 -10.37
N GLU A 27 -6.53 3.18 -11.12
CA GLU A 27 -7.16 3.83 -12.28
C GLU A 27 -7.56 2.81 -13.36
N TYR A 28 -6.71 1.83 -13.65
CA TYR A 28 -7.02 0.75 -14.58
C TYR A 28 -8.23 -0.09 -14.12
N GLY A 29 -8.28 -0.47 -12.83
CA GLY A 29 -9.41 -1.20 -12.28
C GLY A 29 -10.72 -0.42 -12.36
N LEU A 30 -10.67 0.90 -12.14
CA LEU A 30 -11.83 1.79 -12.21
C LEU A 30 -12.40 1.96 -13.63
N LEU A 31 -11.61 1.74 -14.68
CA LEU A 31 -12.13 1.75 -16.06
C LEU A 31 -13.14 0.62 -16.31
N GLN A 32 -13.08 -0.44 -15.50
CA GLN A 32 -13.98 -1.59 -15.59
C GLN A 32 -15.30 -1.38 -14.82
N THR A 33 -15.47 -0.24 -14.14
CA THR A 33 -16.66 0.05 -13.33
C THR A 33 -17.62 1.01 -14.03
N THR A 34 -18.88 1.02 -13.60
CA THR A 34 -19.87 2.00 -14.08
C THR A 34 -19.40 3.42 -13.78
N PRO A 35 -19.59 4.38 -14.71
CA PRO A 35 -19.11 5.75 -14.54
C PRO A 35 -19.68 6.45 -13.30
N GLU A 36 -20.93 6.15 -12.96
CA GLU A 36 -21.71 6.79 -11.89
C GLU A 36 -21.03 6.71 -10.52
N ASN A 37 -20.31 5.62 -10.23
CA ASN A 37 -19.69 5.39 -8.93
C ASN A 37 -18.15 5.46 -8.98
N ARG A 38 -17.57 5.82 -10.14
CA ARG A 38 -16.13 5.69 -10.37
C ARG A 38 -15.31 6.61 -9.48
N ASP A 39 -15.79 7.83 -9.24
CA ASP A 39 -15.08 8.82 -8.43
C ASP A 39 -15.13 8.49 -6.94
N ASP A 40 -16.29 8.08 -6.43
CA ASP A 40 -16.45 7.61 -5.05
C ASP A 40 -15.60 6.37 -4.78
N LEU A 41 -15.62 5.41 -5.71
CA LEU A 41 -14.82 4.20 -5.61
C LEU A 41 -13.32 4.52 -5.67
N ARG A 42 -12.91 5.49 -6.48
CA ARG A 42 -11.51 5.97 -6.51
C ARG A 42 -11.09 6.48 -5.15
N GLN A 43 -11.87 7.38 -4.55
CA GLN A 43 -11.56 7.94 -3.25
C GLN A 43 -11.48 6.84 -2.18
N HIS A 44 -12.47 5.94 -2.16
CA HIS A 44 -12.50 4.84 -1.19
C HIS A 44 -11.25 3.94 -1.29
N LEU A 45 -10.82 3.60 -2.52
CA LEU A 45 -9.63 2.78 -2.74
C LEU A 45 -8.35 3.49 -2.30
N TYR A 46 -8.24 4.81 -2.48
CA TYR A 46 -7.11 5.58 -1.96
C TYR A 46 -7.06 5.59 -0.43
N GLU A 47 -8.18 5.88 0.22
CA GLU A 47 -8.28 5.91 1.69
C GLU A 47 -7.94 4.54 2.29
N LEU A 48 -8.48 3.47 1.70
CA LEU A 48 -8.19 2.10 2.12
C LEU A 48 -6.71 1.76 1.95
N SER A 49 -6.10 2.17 0.83
CA SER A 49 -4.68 1.94 0.57
C SER A 49 -3.80 2.64 1.60
N ILE A 50 -4.06 3.92 1.90
CA ILE A 50 -3.32 4.68 2.91
C ILE A 50 -3.49 4.03 4.29
N LYS A 51 -4.73 3.70 4.68
CA LYS A 51 -5.01 3.05 5.96
C LYS A 51 -4.30 1.70 6.08
N THR A 52 -4.25 0.93 4.99
CA THR A 52 -3.54 -0.35 4.97
C THR A 52 -2.06 -0.12 5.18
N LEU A 53 -1.42 0.74 4.38
CA LEU A 53 0.02 1.01 4.46
C LEU A 53 0.46 1.54 5.83
N LYS A 54 -0.33 2.41 6.47
CA LYS A 54 -0.06 2.90 7.83
C LYS A 54 -0.06 1.80 8.90
N ASN A 55 -0.71 0.67 8.63
CA ASN A 55 -0.81 -0.46 9.57
C ASN A 55 0.05 -1.66 9.17
N VAL A 56 0.77 -1.60 8.04
CA VAL A 56 1.69 -2.67 7.64
C VAL A 56 2.96 -2.57 8.48
N ARG A 57 3.29 -3.67 9.16
CA ARG A 57 4.63 -3.89 9.72
C ARG A 57 5.45 -4.66 8.69
N LEU A 58 6.54 -4.07 8.23
CA LEU A 58 7.44 -4.74 7.30
C LEU A 58 8.38 -5.65 8.09
N MET A 59 8.48 -6.90 7.64
CA MET A 59 9.52 -7.82 8.11
C MET A 59 10.58 -7.91 7.03
N GLU A 60 11.82 -7.59 7.36
CA GLU A 60 12.92 -7.88 6.44
C GLU A 60 13.22 -9.39 6.46
N PRO A 61 13.41 -10.03 5.29
CA PRO A 61 13.91 -11.39 5.26
C PRO A 61 15.32 -11.41 5.86
N GLN A 62 15.55 -12.23 6.89
CA GLN A 62 16.89 -12.44 7.42
C GLN A 62 17.77 -13.01 6.30
N GLY A 63 18.82 -12.27 5.92
CA GLY A 63 19.81 -12.76 4.98
C GLY A 63 20.37 -14.10 5.47
N LEU A 64 20.53 -15.05 4.55
CA LEU A 64 21.08 -16.38 4.84
C LEU A 64 22.57 -16.34 5.21
N PHE A 65 23.19 -15.16 5.20
CA PHE A 65 24.61 -14.94 5.47
C PHE A 65 24.73 -13.93 6.63
N ASN A 66 24.85 -14.45 7.86
CA ASN A 66 25.38 -13.73 9.02
C ASN A 66 26.86 -14.07 9.18
#